data_AF-X1H808-F1
#
_entry.id   AF-X1H808-F1
#
_cell.length_a   1.000
_cell.length_b   1.000
_cell.length_c   1.000
_cell.angle_alpha   90.00
_cell.angle_beta   90.00
_cell.angle_gamma   90.00
#
_symmetry.space_group_name_H-M   'P 1'
#
loop_
_entity.id
_entity.type
_entity.pdbx_description
1 polymer ?
#
loop_
_entity_poly.entity_id
_entity_poly.type
_entity_poly.pdbx_seq_one_letter_code
_entity_poly.pdbx_strand_id
1 'polypeptide(L)'
;FLFEHTELQKSFHFNMVGLLNGRQPQVVSLIDILSAYLEHRKVVVRRRTEFDLVRAEERAHILEGLVKALKTIDKVIATIKKSKDRVDAHKNLVKQFKFTSVQADAILEMKLQTLASLESSRIENELKEKKQLIIKLKGILKEPKKIGNFVHHYLVPSFVFFNLCYSSNGNRSTAGGIRFLD
;
A
#
# COMPACT_ATOMS: atom_id res chain seq x y z
N PHE A 1 -27.07 -42.19 -26.20
CA PHE A 1 -27.93 -42.81 -25.17
C PHE A 1 -27.64 -42.31 -23.76
N LEU A 2 -26.60 -42.75 -23.02
CA LEU A 2 -26.42 -42.30 -21.62
C LEU A 2 -26.25 -40.77 -21.48
N PHE A 3 -25.46 -40.12 -22.33
CA PHE A 3 -25.29 -38.66 -22.30
C PHE A 3 -26.56 -37.87 -22.64
N GLU A 4 -27.52 -38.47 -23.34
CA GLU A 4 -28.76 -37.81 -23.77
C GLU A 4 -29.90 -38.03 -22.77
N HIS A 5 -29.89 -39.17 -22.06
CA HIS A 5 -30.95 -39.58 -21.14
C HIS A 5 -30.54 -39.49 -19.66
N THR A 6 -29.32 -39.05 -19.37
CA THR A 6 -28.84 -38.84 -18.00
C THR A 6 -28.06 -37.53 -17.90
N GLU A 7 -27.94 -37.00 -16.69
CA GLU A 7 -27.23 -35.75 -16.40
C GLU A 7 -25.69 -35.83 -16.50
N LEU A 8 -25.15 -36.89 -17.13
CA LEU A 8 -23.71 -37.07 -17.34
C LEU A 8 -23.09 -36.04 -18.28
N GLN A 9 -23.88 -35.45 -19.19
CA GLN A 9 -23.50 -34.33 -20.05
C GLN A 9 -24.48 -33.18 -19.84
N LYS A 10 -23.97 -32.00 -19.44
CA LYS A 10 -24.78 -30.79 -19.25
C LYS A 10 -24.25 -29.66 -20.12
N SER A 11 -25.16 -28.97 -20.80
CA SER A 11 -24.87 -27.73 -21.50
C SER A 11 -24.98 -26.56 -20.52
N PHE A 12 -23.93 -25.73 -20.45
CA PHE A 12 -23.96 -24.49 -19.67
C PHE A 12 -24.07 -23.29 -20.61
N HIS A 13 -25.13 -22.51 -20.45
CA HIS A 13 -25.36 -21.31 -21.26
C HIS A 13 -24.77 -20.10 -20.54
N PHE A 14 -23.85 -19.40 -21.20
CA PHE A 14 -23.22 -18.20 -20.63
C PHE A 14 -24.11 -16.97 -20.86
N ASN A 15 -24.58 -16.36 -19.77
CA ASN A 15 -25.14 -15.01 -19.78
C ASN A 15 -24.37 -14.15 -18.77
N MET A 16 -23.32 -13.49 -19.24
CA MET A 16 -22.45 -12.68 -18.40
C MET A 16 -23.05 -11.28 -18.29
N VAL A 17 -23.77 -11.00 -17.20
CA VAL A 17 -24.34 -9.69 -16.90
C VAL A 17 -23.55 -9.04 -15.77
N GLY A 18 -23.15 -7.78 -15.95
CA GLY A 18 -22.37 -7.03 -14.98
C GLY A 18 -22.78 -5.57 -14.90
N LEU A 19 -22.39 -4.92 -13.79
CA LEU A 19 -22.56 -3.48 -13.60
C LEU A 19 -21.24 -2.78 -13.94
N LEU A 20 -21.09 -2.38 -15.20
CA LEU A 20 -19.96 -1.55 -15.59
C LEU A 20 -20.20 -0.12 -15.09
N ASN A 21 -19.30 0.41 -14.26
CA ASN A 21 -19.39 1.77 -13.68
C ASN A 21 -20.65 2.05 -12.82
N GLY A 22 -21.33 1.00 -12.34
CA GLY A 22 -22.36 1.09 -11.29
C GLY A 22 -23.71 1.70 -11.70
N ARG A 23 -23.97 1.92 -12.99
CA ARG A 23 -25.20 2.60 -13.44
C ARG A 23 -26.29 1.67 -13.97
N GLN A 24 -25.95 0.76 -14.89
CA GLN A 24 -26.96 -0.09 -15.54
C GLN A 24 -26.40 -1.51 -15.74
N PRO A 25 -27.23 -2.55 -15.55
CA PRO A 25 -26.85 -3.92 -15.87
C PRO A 25 -26.72 -4.05 -17.39
N GLN A 26 -25.58 -4.57 -17.84
CA GLN A 26 -25.29 -4.78 -19.24
C GLN A 26 -24.74 -6.19 -19.42
N VAL A 27 -25.04 -6.80 -20.57
CA VAL A 27 -24.35 -8.02 -21.00
C VAL A 27 -22.92 -7.62 -21.33
N VAL A 28 -21.96 -8.23 -20.66
CA VAL A 28 -20.53 -7.90 -20.76
C VAL A 28 -19.78 -9.04 -21.42
N SER A 29 -18.83 -8.70 -22.28
CA SER A 29 -17.90 -9.69 -22.83
C SER A 29 -16.83 -10.04 -21.81
N LEU A 30 -16.11 -11.16 -22.04
CA LEU A 30 -14.96 -11.52 -21.23
C LEU A 30 -13.87 -10.44 -21.27
N ILE A 31 -13.71 -9.75 -22.41
CA ILE A 31 -12.74 -8.67 -22.57
C ILE A 31 -13.10 -7.48 -21.67
N ASP A 32 -14.40 -7.15 -21.57
CA ASP A 32 -14.88 -6.05 -20.72
C ASP A 32 -14.63 -6.34 -19.25
N ILE A 33 -14.90 -7.56 -18.80
CA ILE A 33 -14.65 -8.01 -17.42
C ILE A 33 -13.17 -7.87 -17.07
N LEU A 34 -12.28 -8.37 -17.94
CA LEU A 34 -10.84 -8.30 -17.72
C LEU A 34 -10.33 -6.86 -17.72
N SER A 35 -10.86 -6.02 -18.61
CA SER A 35 -10.49 -4.60 -18.70
C SER A 35 -10.92 -3.84 -17.45
N ALA A 36 -12.17 -4.03 -17.01
CA ALA A 36 -12.70 -3.44 -15.78
C ALA A 36 -11.92 -3.91 -14.53
N TYR A 37 -11.56 -5.19 -14.48
CA TYR A 37 -10.72 -5.73 -13.41
C TYR A 37 -9.35 -5.04 -13.37
N LEU A 38 -8.67 -4.92 -14.51
CA LEU A 38 -7.36 -4.26 -14.59
C LEU A 38 -7.43 -2.78 -14.20
N GLU A 39 -8.46 -2.07 -14.63
CA GLU A 39 -8.69 -0.68 -14.24
C GLU A 39 -8.90 -0.54 -12.72
N HIS A 40 -9.77 -1.39 -12.15
CA HIS A 40 -9.99 -1.40 -10.71
C HIS A 40 -8.69 -1.67 -9.94
N ARG A 41 -7.88 -2.64 -10.38
CA ARG A 41 -6.59 -2.94 -9.75
C ARG A 41 -5.62 -1.76 -9.80
N LYS A 42 -5.56 -1.01 -10.91
CA LYS A 42 -4.75 0.21 -10.99
C LYS A 42 -5.19 1.25 -9.95
N VAL A 43 -6.50 1.44 -9.77
CA VAL A 43 -7.04 2.38 -8.79
C VAL A 43 -6.72 1.94 -7.36
N VAL A 44 -6.92 0.66 -7.04
CA VAL A 44 -6.60 0.11 -5.71
C VAL A 44 -5.13 0.25 -5.38
N VAL A 45 -4.25 -0.08 -6.32
CA VAL A 45 -2.79 0.07 -6.14
C VAL A 45 -2.42 1.53 -5.93
N ARG A 46 -2.94 2.45 -6.74
CA ARG A 46 -2.69 3.89 -6.58
C ARG A 46 -3.07 4.38 -5.19
N ARG A 47 -4.30 4.11 -4.75
CA ARG A 47 -4.80 4.53 -3.42
C ARG A 47 -3.96 3.95 -2.28
N ARG A 48 -3.55 2.69 -2.40
CA ARG A 48 -2.66 2.05 -1.43
C ARG A 48 -1.30 2.74 -1.39
N THR A 49 -0.69 3.01 -2.55
CA THR A 49 0.61 3.70 -2.64
C THR A 49 0.53 5.12 -2.09
N GLU A 50 -0.55 5.85 -2.35
CA GLU A 50 -0.80 7.18 -1.77
C GLU A 50 -0.91 7.12 -0.24
N PHE A 51 -1.66 6.16 0.28
CA PHE A 51 -1.79 5.94 1.72
C PHE A 51 -0.45 5.57 2.38
N ASP A 52 0.30 4.66 1.77
CA ASP A 52 1.62 4.25 2.26
C ASP A 52 2.62 5.41 2.20
N LEU A 53 2.51 6.28 1.18
CA LEU A 53 3.35 7.47 1.04
C LEU A 53 3.08 8.46 2.17
N VAL A 54 1.81 8.80 2.43
CA VAL A 54 1.43 9.72 3.51
C VAL A 54 1.96 9.21 4.86
N ARG A 55 1.74 7.93 5.17
CA ARG A 55 2.26 7.33 6.41
C ARG A 55 3.78 7.36 6.49
N ALA A 56 4.48 7.12 5.38
CA ALA A 56 5.93 7.17 5.35
C ALA A 56 6.45 8.61 5.58
N GLU A 57 5.78 9.62 5.01
CA GLU A 57 6.11 11.03 5.19
C GLU A 57 5.87 11.50 6.62
N GLU A 58 4.73 11.16 7.23
CA GLU A 58 4.44 11.46 8.64
C GLU A 58 5.50 10.84 9.58
N ARG A 59 5.86 9.58 9.33
CA ARG A 59 6.89 8.90 10.12
C ARG A 59 8.26 9.53 9.92
N ALA A 60 8.63 9.85 8.68
CA ALA A 60 9.89 10.53 8.39
C ALA A 60 9.96 11.90 9.07
N HIS A 61 8.88 12.66 9.07
CA HIS A 61 8.81 13.97 9.72
C HIS A 61 9.08 13.90 11.23
N ILE A 62 8.53 12.89 11.92
CA ILE A 62 8.82 12.64 13.34
C ILE A 62 10.30 12.30 13.54
N LEU A 63 10.83 11.36 12.74
CA LEU A 63 12.23 10.93 12.82
C LEU A 63 13.21 12.08 12.53
N GLU A 64 12.90 12.98 11.61
CA GLU A 64 13.71 14.18 11.34
C GLU A 64 13.80 15.10 12.58
N GLY A 65 12.69 15.27 13.29
CA GLY A 65 12.65 16.00 14.56
C GLY A 65 13.54 15.35 15.62
N LEU A 66 13.44 14.03 15.77
CA LEU A 66 14.24 13.26 16.73
C LEU A 66 15.74 13.32 16.43
N VAL A 67 16.15 13.11 15.17
CA VAL A 67 17.57 13.20 14.77
C VAL A 67 18.12 14.61 15.02
N LYS A 68 17.34 15.65 14.70
CA LYS A 68 17.75 17.05 14.97
C LYS A 68 17.86 17.34 16.47
N ALA A 69 16.95 16.79 17.28
CA ALA A 69 16.99 16.92 18.73
C ALA A 69 18.21 16.20 19.33
N LEU A 70 18.51 14.98 18.88
CA LEU A 70 19.67 14.21 19.34
C LEU A 70 21.00 14.93 19.07
N LYS A 71 21.14 15.59 17.91
CA LYS A 71 22.34 16.41 17.59
C LYS A 71 22.57 17.59 18.53
N THR A 72 21.52 18.08 19.20
CA THR A 72 21.58 19.24 20.10
C THR A 72 20.98 18.92 21.46
N ILE A 73 21.20 17.69 21.94
CA ILE A 73 20.47 17.13 23.08
C ILE A 73 20.67 17.93 24.37
N ASP A 74 21.89 18.44 24.63
CA ASP A 74 22.17 19.22 25.84
C ASP A 74 21.29 20.47 25.93
N LYS A 75 21.10 21.16 24.80
CA LYS A 75 20.25 22.36 24.73
C LYS A 75 18.77 22.00 24.87
N VAL A 76 18.35 20.88 24.28
CA VAL A 76 16.98 20.37 24.39
C VAL A 76 16.66 20.02 25.85
N ILE A 77 17.53 19.26 26.53
CA ILE A 77 17.38 18.91 27.94
C ILE A 77 17.38 20.16 28.82
N ALA A 78 18.29 21.11 28.59
CA ALA A 78 18.32 22.36 29.35
C ALA A 78 17.02 23.16 29.20
N THR A 79 16.43 23.19 28.00
CA THR A 79 15.15 23.86 27.73
C THR A 79 13.99 23.17 28.45
N ILE A 80 13.97 21.83 28.43
CA ILE A 80 12.95 21.04 29.13
C ILE A 80 13.07 21.25 30.65
N LYS A 81 14.28 21.16 31.21
CA LYS A 81 14.52 21.35 32.66
C LYS A 81 14.19 22.76 33.17
N LYS A 82 14.29 23.79 32.31
CA LYS A 82 13.90 25.17 32.64
C LYS A 82 12.39 25.41 32.56
N SER A 83 11.65 24.52 31.91
CA SER A 83 10.21 24.66 31.74
C SER A 83 9.47 24.18 32.99
N LYS A 84 8.38 24.87 33.36
CA LYS A 84 7.61 24.57 34.57
C LYS A 84 6.76 23.30 34.41
N ASP A 85 6.09 23.17 33.27
CA ASP A 85 5.15 22.11 32.97
C ASP A 85 5.38 21.52 31.56
N ARG A 86 4.80 20.34 31.28
CA ARG A 86 4.89 19.67 29.96
C ARG A 86 4.42 20.58 28.82
N VAL A 87 3.35 21.36 29.04
CA VAL A 87 2.79 22.29 28.05
C VAL A 87 3.76 23.44 27.75
N ASP A 88 4.45 23.95 28.76
CA ASP A 88 5.45 25.00 28.58
C ASP A 88 6.70 24.47 27.88
N ALA A 89 7.14 23.26 28.21
CA ALA A 89 8.24 22.59 27.51
C ALA A 89 7.93 22.41 26.02
N HIS A 90 6.71 21.98 25.69
CA HIS A 90 6.25 21.86 24.30
C HIS A 90 6.33 23.20 23.54
N LYS A 91 5.74 24.26 24.10
CA LYS A 91 5.77 25.60 23.51
C LYS A 91 7.21 26.11 23.32
N ASN A 92 8.10 25.85 24.28
CA ASN A 92 9.50 26.26 24.21
C ASN A 92 10.26 25.50 23.12
N LEU A 93 10.04 24.19 22.97
CA LEU A 93 10.63 23.38 21.90
C LEU A 93 10.20 23.86 20.51
N VAL A 94 8.90 24.16 20.34
CA VAL A 94 8.35 24.71 19.10
C VAL A 94 8.96 26.07 18.79
N LYS A 95 9.00 26.99 19.77
CA LYS A 95 9.50 28.36 19.57
C LYS A 95 11.01 28.43 19.33
N GLN A 96 11.82 27.76 20.14
CA GLN A 96 13.28 27.91 20.10
C GLN A 96 13.93 27.08 18.98
N PHE A 97 13.44 25.87 18.71
CA PHE A 97 14.06 24.94 17.77
C PHE A 97 13.27 24.78 16.46
N LYS A 98 12.13 25.48 16.34
CA LYS A 98 11.21 25.44 15.19
C LYS A 98 10.72 24.03 14.89
N PHE A 99 10.49 23.24 15.94
CA PHE A 99 9.84 21.93 15.80
C PHE A 99 8.35 22.12 15.55
N THR A 100 7.75 21.20 14.80
CA THR A 100 6.29 21.09 14.72
C THR A 100 5.70 20.51 16.01
N SER A 101 4.39 20.67 16.23
CA SER A 101 3.71 20.13 17.42
C SER A 101 3.99 18.63 17.60
N VAL A 102 3.77 17.85 16.54
CA VAL A 102 3.96 16.38 16.55
C VAL A 102 5.41 16.00 16.86
N GLN A 103 6.39 16.74 16.35
CA GLN A 103 7.81 16.51 16.67
C GLN A 103 8.11 16.85 18.13
N ALA A 104 7.59 17.97 18.64
CA ALA A 104 7.81 18.36 20.03
C ALA A 104 7.20 17.34 21.00
N ASP A 105 6.01 16.81 20.70
CA ASP A 105 5.39 15.73 21.47
C ASP A 105 6.25 14.46 21.45
N ALA A 106 6.72 14.05 20.27
CA ALA A 106 7.61 12.88 20.15
C ALA A 106 8.95 13.06 20.88
N ILE A 107 9.50 14.28 20.93
CA ILE A 107 10.72 14.60 21.69
C ILE A 107 10.47 14.49 23.19
N LEU A 108 9.33 14.99 23.69
CA LEU A 108 8.98 14.91 25.11
C LEU A 108 8.71 13.48 25.57
N GLU A 109 8.28 12.60 24.66
CA GLU A 109 8.00 11.19 24.95
C GLU A 109 9.22 10.27 24.78
N MET A 110 10.38 10.81 24.37
CA MET A 110 11.59 10.00 24.24
C MET A 110 12.06 9.46 25.59
N LYS A 111 12.62 8.25 25.59
CA LYS A 111 13.22 7.63 26.79
C LYS A 111 14.71 7.91 26.82
N LEU A 112 15.30 8.13 28.01
CA LEU A 112 16.75 8.40 28.15
C LEU A 112 17.65 7.35 27.47
N GLN A 113 17.22 6.09 27.38
CA GLN A 113 17.94 5.03 26.67
C GLN A 113 18.18 5.32 25.18
N THR A 114 17.35 6.15 24.53
CA THR A 114 17.51 6.47 23.10
C THR A 114 18.76 7.30 22.82
N LEU A 115 19.36 7.87 23.86
CA LEU A 115 20.63 8.61 23.79
C LEU A 115 21.84 7.70 23.61
N ALA A 116 21.69 6.38 23.83
CA ALA A 116 22.75 5.43 23.54
C ALA A 116 23.09 5.45 22.04
N SER A 117 24.38 5.38 21.72
CA SER A 117 24.89 5.49 20.34
C SER A 117 24.19 4.50 19.37
N LEU A 118 23.98 3.26 19.82
CA LEU A 118 23.30 2.24 19.03
C LEU A 118 21.85 2.65 18.69
N GLU A 119 21.08 3.10 19.67
CA GLU A 119 19.69 3.52 19.48
C GLU A 119 19.58 4.79 18.63
N SER A 120 20.47 5.77 18.83
CA SER A 120 20.54 6.97 18.00
C SER A 120 20.86 6.62 16.55
N SER A 121 21.82 5.73 16.29
CA SER A 121 22.13 5.26 14.95
C SER A 121 20.96 4.51 14.28
N ARG A 122 20.18 3.75 15.07
CA ARG A 122 18.98 3.06 14.60
C ARG A 122 17.92 4.04 14.10
N ILE A 123 17.68 5.13 14.82
CA ILE A 123 16.75 6.20 14.41
C ILE A 123 17.22 6.85 13.10
N GLU A 124 18.51 7.13 12.96
CA GLU A 124 19.07 7.68 11.72
C GLU A 124 18.93 6.72 10.53
N ASN A 125 19.15 5.43 10.76
CA ASN A 125 19.00 4.40 9.73
C ASN A 125 17.52 4.24 9.33
N GLU A 126 16.60 4.20 10.30
CA GLU A 126 15.16 4.19 10.03
C GLU A 126 14.76 5.40 9.17
N LEU A 127 15.27 6.59 9.48
CA LEU A 127 15.00 7.79 8.68
C LEU A 127 15.48 7.64 7.24
N LYS A 128 16.71 7.12 7.03
CA LYS A 128 17.26 6.88 5.69
C LYS A 128 16.39 5.91 4.89
N GLU A 129 15.97 4.81 5.51
CA GLU A 129 15.08 3.83 4.89
C GLU A 129 13.72 4.45 4.51
N LYS A 130 13.11 5.23 5.41
CA LYS A 130 11.84 5.92 5.11
C LYS A 130 12.00 6.92 3.97
N LYS A 131 13.10 7.67 3.90
CA LYS A 131 13.38 8.59 2.78
C LYS A 131 13.52 7.85 1.45
N GLN A 132 14.25 6.74 1.43
CA GLN A 132 14.36 5.90 0.24
C GLN A 132 13.00 5.35 -0.19
N LEU A 133 12.18 4.92 0.77
CA LEU A 133 10.81 4.45 0.50
C LEU A 133 9.94 5.56 -0.09
N ILE A 134 9.97 6.77 0.48
CA ILE A 134 9.23 7.93 -0.05
C ILE A 134 9.62 8.23 -1.50
N ILE A 135 10.92 8.19 -1.83
CA ILE A 135 11.40 8.40 -3.21
C ILE A 135 10.84 7.32 -4.14
N LYS A 136 10.88 6.06 -3.73
CA LYS A 136 10.32 4.93 -4.51
C LYS A 136 8.82 5.11 -4.74
N LEU A 137 8.05 5.40 -3.69
CA LEU A 137 6.60 5.57 -3.76
C LEU A 137 6.21 6.79 -4.61
N LYS A 138 6.89 7.93 -4.46
CA LYS A 138 6.71 9.10 -5.34
C LYS A 138 7.03 8.78 -6.79
N GLY A 139 8.06 7.98 -7.03
CA GLY A 139 8.41 7.51 -8.38
C GLY A 139 7.32 6.63 -9.01
N ILE A 140 6.64 5.80 -8.22
CA ILE A 140 5.51 4.97 -8.67
C ILE A 140 4.30 5.84 -9.03
N LEU A 141 3.99 6.86 -8.22
CA LEU A 141 2.81 7.72 -8.45
C LEU A 141 2.99 8.67 -9.64
N LYS A 142 4.22 9.11 -9.94
CA LYS A 142 4.50 10.03 -11.06
C LYS A 142 4.34 9.41 -12.44
N GLU A 143 4.59 8.12 -12.58
CA GLU A 143 4.58 7.45 -13.88
C GLU A 143 3.48 6.38 -13.97
N PRO A 144 2.43 6.59 -14.80
CA PRO A 144 1.34 5.62 -14.94
C PRO A 144 1.82 4.27 -15.49
N LYS A 145 2.92 4.25 -16.26
CA LYS A 145 3.55 3.02 -16.77
C LYS A 145 4.14 2.15 -15.66
N LYS A 146 4.71 2.76 -14.60
CA LYS A 146 5.25 2.03 -13.45
C LYS A 146 4.14 1.36 -12.63
N ILE A 147 2.96 1.97 -12.56
CA ILE A 147 1.78 1.36 -11.92
C ILE A 147 1.37 0.09 -12.68
N GLY A 148 1.39 0.11 -14.03
CA GLY A 148 1.08 -1.07 -14.85
C GLY A 148 2.02 -2.25 -14.56
N ASN A 149 3.34 -2.00 -14.52
CA ASN A 149 4.33 -3.02 -14.20
C ASN A 149 4.20 -3.54 -12.76
N PHE A 150 3.86 -2.65 -11.83
CA PHE A 150 3.61 -3.03 -10.44
C PHE A 150 2.35 -3.91 -10.33
N VAL A 151 1.26 -3.54 -10.99
CA VAL A 151 0.03 -4.36 -11.04
C VAL A 151 0.34 -5.76 -11.60
N HIS A 152 1.12 -5.85 -12.68
CA HIS A 152 1.58 -7.14 -13.24
C HIS A 152 2.40 -7.94 -12.21
N HIS A 153 3.35 -7.31 -11.53
CA HIS A 153 4.17 -7.95 -10.51
C HIS A 153 3.37 -8.49 -9.32
N TYR A 154 2.23 -7.89 -8.95
CA TYR A 154 1.37 -8.40 -7.87
C TYR A 154 0.36 -9.44 -8.34
N LEU A 155 -0.09 -9.39 -9.60
CA LEU A 155 -1.05 -10.34 -10.15
C LEU A 155 -0.41 -11.70 -10.45
N VAL A 156 0.82 -11.73 -10.94
CA VAL A 156 1.50 -12.98 -11.30
C VAL A 156 1.71 -13.90 -10.09
N PRO A 157 2.20 -13.45 -8.93
CA PRO A 157 2.35 -14.30 -7.75
C PRO A 157 1.01 -14.79 -7.20
N SER A 158 -0.02 -13.95 -7.17
CA SER A 158 -1.37 -14.38 -6.76
C SER A 158 -1.94 -15.43 -7.72
N PHE A 159 -1.69 -15.28 -9.02
CA PHE A 159 -2.11 -16.25 -10.03
C PHE A 159 -1.33 -17.55 -9.92
N VAL A 160 0.00 -17.50 -9.72
CA VAL A 160 0.87 -18.67 -9.54
C VAL A 160 0.54 -19.40 -8.24
N PHE A 161 0.31 -18.68 -7.13
CA PHE A 161 -0.13 -19.26 -5.87
C PHE A 161 -1.50 -19.94 -6.00
N PHE A 162 -2.45 -19.28 -6.68
CA PHE A 162 -3.76 -19.88 -6.95
C PHE A 162 -3.63 -21.12 -7.85
N ASN A 163 -2.81 -21.09 -8.91
CA ASN A 163 -2.57 -22.23 -9.80
C ASN A 163 -1.90 -23.40 -9.07
N LEU A 164 -0.95 -23.13 -8.17
CA LEU A 164 -0.34 -24.14 -7.29
C LEU A 164 -1.36 -24.80 -6.38
N CYS A 165 -2.37 -24.06 -5.89
CA CYS A 165 -3.49 -24.64 -5.14
C CYS A 165 -4.55 -25.32 -6.03
N TYR A 166 -4.67 -24.97 -7.31
CA TYR A 166 -5.70 -25.47 -8.23
C TYR A 166 -5.23 -26.55 -9.21
N SER A 167 -3.97 -26.99 -9.13
CA SER A 167 -3.37 -27.99 -10.03
C SER A 167 -3.98 -29.41 -9.96
N SER A 168 -5.17 -29.58 -9.37
CA SER A 168 -5.93 -30.84 -9.38
C SER A 168 -7.34 -30.77 -10.00
N ASN A 169 -7.79 -29.64 -10.55
CA ASN A 169 -9.10 -29.53 -11.22
C ASN A 169 -8.93 -28.80 -12.58
N GLY A 170 -9.19 -29.34 -13.77
CA GLY A 170 -10.04 -30.47 -14.13
C GLY A 170 -11.05 -30.00 -15.17
N ASN A 171 -10.63 -29.81 -16.42
CA ASN A 171 -11.47 -29.89 -17.64
C ASN A 171 -10.55 -29.91 -18.87
N ARG A 172 -10.52 -31.04 -19.58
CA ARG A 172 -9.85 -31.14 -20.89
C ARG A 172 -10.81 -30.58 -21.95
N SER A 173 -10.48 -29.42 -22.51
CA SER A 173 -11.18 -28.91 -23.68
C SER A 173 -10.84 -29.79 -24.88
N THR A 174 -11.80 -30.60 -25.33
CA THR A 174 -11.75 -31.22 -26.66
C THR A 174 -12.28 -30.19 -27.65
N ALA A 175 -11.54 -29.92 -28.73
CA ALA A 175 -11.94 -28.99 -29.77
C ALA A 175 -13.16 -29.54 -30.55
N GLY A 176 -14.35 -29.43 -29.95
CA GLY A 176 -15.65 -29.70 -30.57
C GLY A 176 -16.33 -28.37 -30.90
N GLY A 177 -16.74 -28.20 -32.15
CA GLY A 177 -17.10 -26.92 -32.77
C GLY A 177 -18.07 -26.04 -31.99
N ILE A 178 -17.68 -24.78 -31.86
CA ILE A 178 -18.54 -23.68 -31.42
C ILE A 178 -19.53 -23.41 -32.57
N ARG A 179 -20.77 -23.90 -32.46
CA ARG A 179 -21.87 -23.41 -33.30
C ARG A 179 -22.43 -22.15 -32.64
N PHE A 180 -22.11 -21.00 -33.23
CA PHE A 180 -22.88 -19.78 -32.99
C PHE A 180 -24.27 -20.00 -33.61
N LEU A 181 -25.32 -19.86 -32.80
CA LEU A 181 -26.68 -19.75 -33.31
C LEU A 181 -26.83 -18.31 -33.82
N ASP A 182 -27.13 -18.18 -35.12
CA ASP A 182 -27.58 -16.94 -35.76
C ASP A 182 -28.93 -16.47 -35.18
#